data_AF-A0A2G6DAN7-F1
#
_entry.id   AF-A0A2G6DAN7-F1
#
_cell.length_a   1.000
_cell.length_b   1.000
_cell.length_c   1.000
_cell.angle_alpha   90.00
_cell.angle_beta   90.00
_cell.angle_gamma   90.00
#
_symmetry.space_group_name_H-M   'P 1'
#
loop_
_entity.id
_entity.type
_entity.pdbx_description
1 polymer ?
#
loop_
_entity_poly.entity_id
_entity_poly.type
_entity_poly.pdbx_seq_one_letter_code
_entity_poly.pdbx_strand_id
1 'polypeptide(L)'
;MMGVKLRSLINSLDNPVSNFDKFVVWLFLILTYLTVTSLVAEEVFPDFYYKNNEYFNGVEYLTLFVFSVEFIVRLFFSENKIKYITSFYGIIDLLSVLPSLFGILGTGSINGLWLRIFKVFRLVRLLKFVKLGNTVGGFIGKLIPFFAATIAFKGLVVVLESRYWWPDFQNIGVVVGVVGFALAILLGTKLRAVHSRISTIEAAVCRIVGALRDMQNQSNIRDDFLEWSRQLEKALKSPKEMMDDMAMNMRKKTDALEERLEKLEVGSGTTAGFHKDVVYLLHQATSETPSAYDKFLRYVIISYTIVVILAVPGMVGFISSVLMVYILGGMYFLIDDMDNPLDYGEGSFIDVRLDALEFYNRSGSGVINQISSIETGCRGTVSGYGLEQPEVI
;
A
#
# COMPACT_ATOMS: atom_id res chain seq x y z
N MET A 1 -7.17 -36.75 2.24
CA MET A 1 -6.44 -35.91 1.25
C MET A 1 -7.17 -34.60 0.91
N MET A 2 -8.49 -34.62 0.68
CA MET A 2 -9.29 -33.42 0.33
C MET A 2 -9.34 -32.36 1.45
N GLY A 3 -9.43 -32.77 2.72
CA GLY A 3 -9.50 -31.83 3.85
C GLY A 3 -8.21 -31.04 4.14
N VAL A 4 -7.04 -31.59 3.80
CA VAL A 4 -5.75 -30.89 3.92
C VAL A 4 -5.62 -29.83 2.83
N LYS A 5 -6.02 -30.15 1.58
CA LYS A 5 -6.06 -29.18 0.47
C LYS A 5 -7.08 -28.05 0.69
N LEU A 6 -8.22 -28.32 1.32
CA LEU A 6 -9.18 -27.25 1.65
C LEU A 6 -8.73 -26.40 2.84
N ARG A 7 -8.06 -26.98 3.84
CA ARG A 7 -7.46 -26.20 4.93
C ARG A 7 -6.34 -25.29 4.42
N SER A 8 -5.52 -25.76 3.46
CA SER A 8 -4.55 -24.88 2.81
C SER A 8 -5.21 -23.77 1.99
N LEU A 9 -6.32 -24.04 1.30
CA LEU A 9 -7.10 -23.01 0.58
C LEU A 9 -7.67 -21.95 1.53
N ILE A 10 -8.20 -22.33 2.69
CA ILE A 10 -8.69 -21.38 3.71
C ILE A 10 -7.56 -20.54 4.28
N ASN A 11 -6.40 -21.17 4.54
CA ASN A 11 -5.23 -20.43 5.01
C ASN A 11 -4.69 -19.46 3.95
N SER A 12 -4.84 -19.80 2.67
CA SER A 12 -4.55 -18.95 1.51
C SER A 12 -5.55 -17.79 1.35
N LEU A 13 -6.83 -18.01 1.67
CA LEU A 13 -7.86 -16.98 1.69
C LEU A 13 -7.64 -15.97 2.82
N ASP A 14 -7.19 -16.45 3.98
CA ASP A 14 -6.85 -15.58 5.10
C ASP A 14 -5.52 -14.86 4.83
N ASN A 15 -4.49 -15.54 4.30
CA ASN A 15 -3.21 -14.95 3.91
C ASN A 15 -2.96 -15.08 2.39
N PRO A 16 -3.40 -14.10 1.57
CA PRO A 16 -3.30 -14.18 0.12
C PRO A 16 -1.88 -13.94 -0.38
N VAL A 17 -1.07 -15.00 -0.38
CA VAL A 17 0.29 -14.99 -0.94
C VAL A 17 0.27 -15.24 -2.45
N SER A 18 -0.63 -16.11 -2.93
CA SER A 18 -0.69 -16.48 -4.35
C SER A 18 -1.53 -15.50 -5.19
N ASN A 19 -1.26 -15.43 -6.50
CA ASN A 19 -2.03 -14.60 -7.44
C ASN A 19 -3.52 -15.01 -7.50
N PHE A 20 -3.82 -16.30 -7.28
CA PHE A 20 -5.19 -16.79 -7.22
C PHE A 20 -5.94 -16.26 -5.99
N ASP A 21 -5.28 -16.23 -4.83
CA ASP A 21 -5.91 -15.72 -3.60
C ASP A 21 -6.23 -14.24 -3.71
N LYS A 22 -5.31 -13.46 -4.31
CA LYS A 22 -5.53 -12.04 -4.64
C LYS A 22 -6.74 -11.88 -5.58
N PHE A 23 -6.88 -12.75 -6.58
CA PHE A 23 -8.04 -12.73 -7.48
C PHE A 23 -9.36 -12.98 -6.73
N VAL A 24 -9.41 -13.95 -5.82
CA VAL A 24 -10.61 -14.24 -5.03
C VAL A 24 -11.00 -13.06 -4.13
N VAL A 25 -10.00 -12.42 -3.51
CA VAL A 25 -10.20 -11.19 -2.72
C VAL A 25 -10.82 -10.07 -3.59
N TRP A 26 -10.28 -9.86 -4.79
CA TRP A 26 -10.83 -8.89 -5.75
C TRP A 26 -12.26 -9.21 -6.15
N LEU A 27 -12.56 -10.50 -6.38
CA LEU A 27 -13.90 -10.95 -6.69
C LEU A 27 -14.89 -10.61 -5.55
N PHE A 28 -14.52 -10.87 -4.28
CA PHE A 28 -15.37 -10.49 -3.14
C PHE A 28 -15.57 -8.98 -3.01
N LEU A 29 -14.53 -8.19 -3.29
CA LEU A 29 -14.61 -6.72 -3.27
C LEU A 29 -15.57 -6.22 -4.36
N ILE A 30 -15.43 -6.72 -5.59
CA ILE A 30 -16.31 -6.38 -6.72
C ILE A 30 -17.76 -6.78 -6.41
N LEU A 31 -18.01 -7.99 -5.91
CA LEU A 31 -19.36 -8.41 -5.55
C LEU A 31 -19.97 -7.51 -4.46
N THR A 32 -19.18 -7.17 -3.43
CA THR A 32 -19.67 -6.27 -2.38
C THR A 32 -19.98 -4.89 -2.96
N TYR A 33 -19.09 -4.33 -3.78
CA TYR A 33 -19.29 -3.06 -4.47
C TYR A 33 -20.57 -3.07 -5.30
N LEU A 34 -20.77 -4.10 -6.14
CA LEU A 34 -21.98 -4.24 -6.96
C LEU A 34 -23.25 -4.29 -6.11
N THR A 35 -23.24 -4.97 -4.96
CA THR A 35 -24.42 -4.97 -4.07
C THR A 35 -24.71 -3.61 -3.46
N VAL A 36 -23.68 -2.83 -3.12
CA VAL A 36 -23.89 -1.45 -2.62
C VAL A 36 -24.38 -0.54 -3.72
N THR A 37 -23.83 -0.64 -4.93
CA THR A 37 -24.33 0.11 -6.09
C THR A 37 -25.77 -0.26 -6.43
N SER A 38 -26.15 -1.53 -6.31
CA SER A 38 -27.55 -1.96 -6.46
C SER A 38 -28.47 -1.31 -5.42
N LEU A 39 -28.04 -1.23 -4.16
CA LEU A 39 -28.79 -0.55 -3.10
C LEU A 39 -28.97 0.94 -3.41
N VAL A 40 -27.90 1.59 -3.88
CA VAL A 40 -27.96 3.00 -4.29
C VAL A 40 -28.87 3.19 -5.51
N ALA A 41 -28.78 2.32 -6.52
CA ALA A 41 -29.61 2.40 -7.71
C ALA A 41 -31.10 2.25 -7.38
N GLU A 42 -31.45 1.36 -6.44
CA GLU A 42 -32.83 1.20 -5.96
C GLU A 42 -33.38 2.48 -5.31
N GLU A 43 -32.57 3.14 -4.47
CA GLU A 43 -33.02 4.32 -3.71
C GLU A 43 -33.00 5.61 -4.53
N VAL A 44 -32.07 5.74 -5.49
CA VAL A 44 -31.91 6.98 -6.31
C VAL A 44 -32.69 6.92 -7.62
N PHE A 45 -32.76 5.74 -8.27
CA PHE A 45 -33.38 5.56 -9.59
C PHE A 45 -34.38 4.39 -9.59
N PRO A 46 -35.50 4.50 -8.84
CA PRO A 46 -36.43 3.38 -8.65
C PRO A 46 -36.99 2.84 -9.96
N ASP A 47 -37.39 3.70 -10.90
CA ASP A 47 -37.95 3.28 -12.19
C ASP A 47 -36.96 2.44 -13.01
N PHE A 48 -35.67 2.81 -13.00
CA PHE A 48 -34.62 2.06 -13.67
C PHE A 48 -34.36 0.72 -12.99
N TYR A 49 -34.37 0.70 -11.66
CA TYR A 49 -34.18 -0.51 -10.87
C TYR A 49 -35.31 -1.52 -11.10
N TYR A 50 -36.57 -1.09 -10.98
CA TYR A 50 -37.74 -1.97 -11.14
C TYR A 50 -37.88 -2.49 -12.57
N LYS A 51 -37.50 -1.69 -13.59
CA LYS A 51 -37.49 -2.14 -14.98
C LYS A 51 -36.44 -3.23 -15.26
N ASN A 52 -35.31 -3.21 -14.56
CA ASN A 52 -34.20 -4.15 -14.73
C ASN A 52 -34.02 -5.10 -13.53
N ASN A 53 -35.10 -5.34 -12.80
CA ASN A 53 -35.09 -6.05 -11.51
C ASN A 53 -34.47 -7.45 -11.60
N GLU A 54 -34.62 -8.15 -12.74
CA GLU A 54 -34.01 -9.47 -12.96
C GLU A 54 -32.47 -9.44 -12.85
N TYR A 55 -31.82 -8.43 -13.44
CA TYR A 55 -30.37 -8.29 -13.40
C TYR A 55 -29.88 -7.98 -11.98
N PHE A 56 -30.55 -7.06 -11.28
CA PHE A 56 -30.18 -6.68 -9.92
C PHE A 56 -30.37 -7.83 -8.92
N ASN A 57 -31.48 -8.57 -9.02
CA ASN A 57 -31.71 -9.76 -8.21
C ASN A 57 -30.71 -10.88 -8.54
N GLY A 58 -30.34 -11.04 -9.82
CA GLY A 58 -29.30 -11.99 -10.22
C GLY A 58 -27.96 -11.74 -9.54
N VAL A 59 -27.52 -10.48 -9.48
CA VAL A 59 -26.30 -10.07 -8.76
C VAL A 59 -26.42 -10.36 -7.26
N GLU A 60 -27.57 -10.07 -6.66
CA GLU A 60 -27.80 -10.34 -5.24
C GLU A 60 -27.78 -11.83 -4.91
N TYR A 61 -28.42 -12.66 -5.72
CA TYR A 61 -28.41 -14.12 -5.53
C TYR A 61 -27.03 -14.73 -5.76
N LEU A 62 -26.30 -14.27 -6.77
CA LEU A 62 -24.91 -14.70 -7.00
C LEU A 62 -24.03 -14.31 -5.82
N THR A 63 -24.17 -13.08 -5.31
CA THR A 63 -23.41 -12.61 -4.15
C THR A 63 -23.75 -13.42 -2.89
N LEU A 64 -25.04 -13.65 -2.64
CA LEU A 64 -25.49 -14.50 -1.54
C LEU A 64 -24.92 -15.91 -1.65
N PHE A 65 -24.95 -16.51 -2.84
CA PHE A 65 -24.41 -17.85 -3.08
C PHE A 65 -22.92 -17.92 -2.75
N VAL A 66 -22.12 -17.00 -3.31
CA VAL A 66 -20.66 -16.95 -3.12
C VAL A 66 -20.30 -16.77 -1.63
N PHE A 67 -20.91 -15.81 -0.93
CA PHE A 67 -20.65 -15.60 0.50
C PHE A 67 -21.18 -16.73 1.38
N SER A 68 -22.27 -17.38 0.99
CA SER A 68 -22.79 -18.55 1.70
C SER A 68 -21.83 -19.73 1.59
N VAL A 69 -21.31 -20.01 0.38
CA VAL A 69 -20.32 -21.06 0.16
C VAL A 69 -19.06 -20.77 0.97
N GLU A 70 -18.57 -19.53 0.96
CA GLU A 70 -17.42 -19.11 1.77
C GLU A 70 -17.65 -19.39 3.27
N PHE A 71 -18.78 -18.94 3.82
CA PHE A 71 -19.13 -19.15 5.23
C PHE A 71 -19.25 -20.63 5.58
N ILE A 72 -19.93 -21.42 4.74
CA ILE A 72 -20.12 -22.85 4.95
C ILE A 72 -18.78 -23.59 4.96
N VAL A 73 -17.90 -23.28 4.00
CA VAL A 73 -16.55 -23.83 3.95
C VAL A 73 -15.80 -23.49 5.25
N ARG A 74 -15.70 -22.22 5.65
CA ARG A 74 -15.00 -21.83 6.88
C ARG A 74 -15.57 -22.53 8.13
N LEU A 75 -16.89 -22.65 8.21
CA LEU A 75 -17.57 -23.32 9.33
C LEU A 75 -17.21 -24.81 9.42
N PHE A 76 -17.22 -25.54 8.30
CA PHE A 76 -16.91 -26.97 8.28
C PHE A 76 -15.45 -27.29 8.63
N PHE A 77 -14.52 -26.40 8.27
CA PHE A 77 -13.09 -26.60 8.50
C PHE A 77 -12.57 -26.00 9.81
N SER A 78 -13.36 -25.17 10.49
CA SER A 78 -13.05 -24.72 11.85
C SER A 78 -12.99 -25.91 12.83
N GLU A 79 -12.01 -25.90 13.73
CA GLU A 79 -11.84 -26.97 14.73
C GLU A 79 -13.01 -27.04 15.71
N ASN A 80 -13.62 -25.88 16.03
CA ASN A 80 -14.77 -25.76 16.91
C ASN A 80 -15.84 -24.86 16.28
N LYS A 81 -16.87 -25.47 15.69
CA LYS A 81 -17.94 -24.78 14.94
C LYS A 81 -18.63 -23.69 15.77
N ILE A 82 -18.97 -24.00 17.02
CA ILE A 82 -19.65 -23.04 17.92
C ILE A 82 -18.72 -21.87 18.23
N LYS A 83 -17.45 -22.15 18.58
CA LYS A 83 -16.44 -21.13 18.86
C LYS A 83 -16.18 -20.24 17.63
N TYR A 84 -16.24 -20.80 16.43
CA TYR A 84 -16.14 -20.04 15.19
C TYR A 84 -17.33 -19.09 15.00
N ILE A 85 -18.57 -19.59 15.09
CA ILE A 85 -19.78 -18.76 14.92
C ILE A 85 -19.84 -17.64 15.96
N THR A 86 -19.40 -17.88 17.20
CA THR A 86 -19.34 -16.86 18.26
C THR A 86 -18.09 -15.97 18.19
N SER A 87 -17.15 -16.24 17.29
CA SER A 87 -15.97 -15.38 17.10
C SER A 87 -16.34 -14.12 16.31
N PHE A 88 -15.57 -13.05 16.50
CA PHE A 88 -15.77 -11.79 15.77
C PHE A 88 -15.86 -12.00 14.23
N TYR A 89 -14.98 -12.84 13.67
CA TYR A 89 -14.97 -13.13 12.23
C TYR A 89 -16.13 -14.02 11.79
N GLY A 90 -16.52 -15.01 12.58
CA GLY A 90 -17.70 -15.84 12.29
C GLY A 90 -19.00 -15.04 12.38
N ILE A 91 -19.09 -14.07 13.29
CA ILE A 91 -20.22 -13.13 13.36
C ILE A 91 -20.27 -12.25 12.11
N ILE A 92 -19.13 -11.72 11.64
CA ILE A 92 -19.08 -10.93 10.40
C ILE A 92 -19.49 -11.78 9.19
N ASP A 93 -18.99 -13.01 9.07
CA ASP A 93 -19.39 -13.91 7.98
C ASP A 93 -20.88 -14.23 8.03
N LEU A 94 -21.43 -14.50 9.22
CA LEU A 94 -22.85 -14.75 9.39
C LEU A 94 -23.67 -13.51 9.01
N LEU A 95 -23.34 -12.34 9.55
CA LEU A 95 -24.00 -11.07 9.24
C LEU A 95 -23.84 -10.66 7.76
N SER A 96 -22.86 -11.21 7.05
CA SER A 96 -22.71 -10.99 5.61
C SER A 96 -23.79 -11.73 4.80
N VAL A 97 -24.21 -12.92 5.24
CA VAL A 97 -25.16 -13.78 4.52
C VAL A 97 -26.61 -13.51 4.97
N LEU A 98 -26.80 -13.29 6.28
CA LEU A 98 -28.12 -13.17 6.89
C LEU A 98 -29.06 -12.16 6.21
N PRO A 99 -28.65 -10.92 5.88
CA PRO A 99 -29.58 -9.92 5.37
C PRO A 99 -30.23 -10.33 4.04
N SER A 100 -29.46 -10.90 3.11
CA SER A 100 -30.02 -11.39 1.84
C SER A 100 -30.82 -12.69 2.01
N LEU A 101 -30.45 -13.54 2.98
CA LEU A 101 -31.24 -14.74 3.30
C LEU A 101 -32.63 -14.37 3.85
N PHE A 102 -32.70 -13.41 4.78
CA PHE A 102 -33.97 -12.87 5.30
C PHE A 102 -34.79 -12.16 4.21
N GLY A 103 -34.12 -11.49 3.27
CA GLY A 103 -34.81 -10.87 2.12
C GLY A 103 -35.57 -11.90 1.27
N ILE A 104 -35.00 -13.09 1.05
CA ILE A 104 -35.64 -14.17 0.27
C ILE A 104 -36.76 -14.85 1.07
N LEU A 105 -36.46 -15.25 2.31
CA LEU A 105 -37.40 -15.95 3.18
C LEU A 105 -38.57 -15.07 3.64
N GLY A 106 -38.36 -13.76 3.67
CA GLY A 106 -39.30 -12.77 4.19
C GLY A 106 -40.40 -12.29 3.23
N THR A 107 -40.44 -12.83 2.01
CA THR A 107 -41.34 -12.38 0.94
C THR A 107 -42.84 -12.59 1.20
N GLY A 108 -43.24 -13.19 2.33
CA GLY A 108 -44.66 -13.48 2.64
C GLY A 108 -45.30 -12.81 3.86
N SER A 109 -44.55 -12.28 4.85
CA SER A 109 -45.16 -11.86 6.14
C SER A 109 -44.47 -10.72 6.89
N ILE A 110 -43.37 -10.16 6.38
CA ILE A 110 -42.60 -9.13 7.10
C ILE A 110 -42.98 -7.73 6.59
N ASN A 111 -43.29 -6.79 7.49
CA ASN A 111 -43.60 -5.40 7.12
C ASN A 111 -42.49 -4.80 6.23
N GLY A 112 -42.85 -4.06 5.18
CA GLY A 112 -41.89 -3.49 4.22
C GLY A 112 -40.78 -2.60 4.84
N LEU A 113 -41.01 -2.06 6.04
CA LEU A 113 -40.01 -1.34 6.84
C LEU A 113 -38.83 -2.22 7.26
N TRP A 114 -39.10 -3.46 7.71
CA TRP A 114 -38.04 -4.39 8.13
C TRP A 114 -37.20 -4.84 6.94
N LEU A 115 -37.83 -5.08 5.79
CA LEU A 115 -37.13 -5.41 4.55
C LEU A 115 -36.16 -4.30 4.14
N ARG A 116 -36.56 -3.02 4.29
CA ARG A 116 -35.66 -1.88 4.01
C ARG A 116 -34.47 -1.81 4.96
N ILE A 117 -34.68 -2.11 6.24
CA ILE A 117 -33.60 -2.15 7.22
C ILE A 117 -32.60 -3.28 6.90
N PHE A 118 -33.08 -4.49 6.58
CA PHE A 118 -32.22 -5.60 6.16
C PHE A 118 -31.40 -5.27 4.92
N LYS A 119 -31.96 -4.51 3.98
CA LYS A 119 -31.22 -4.05 2.80
C LYS A 119 -30.01 -3.18 3.16
N VAL A 120 -30.10 -2.32 4.17
CA VAL A 120 -28.98 -1.50 4.66
C VAL A 120 -27.97 -2.35 5.44
N PHE A 121 -28.43 -3.37 6.18
CA PHE A 121 -27.54 -4.30 6.89
C PHE A 121 -26.58 -5.07 5.96
N ARG A 122 -26.83 -5.13 4.64
CA ARG A 122 -25.87 -5.68 3.67
C ARG A 122 -24.54 -4.90 3.65
N LEU A 123 -24.51 -3.64 4.10
CA LEU A 123 -23.27 -2.87 4.27
C LEU A 123 -22.34 -3.49 5.33
N VAL A 124 -22.84 -4.32 6.24
CA VAL A 124 -22.02 -5.04 7.23
C VAL A 124 -21.02 -5.99 6.56
N ARG A 125 -21.29 -6.45 5.33
CA ARG A 125 -20.33 -7.21 4.50
C ARG A 125 -18.99 -6.50 4.36
N LEU A 126 -18.99 -5.17 4.39
CA LEU A 126 -17.78 -4.37 4.24
C LEU A 126 -16.81 -4.53 5.42
N LEU A 127 -17.30 -4.97 6.59
CA LEU A 127 -16.44 -5.27 7.74
C LEU A 127 -15.49 -6.45 7.49
N LYS A 128 -15.79 -7.35 6.53
CA LYS A 128 -14.86 -8.42 6.12
C LYS A 128 -13.53 -7.88 5.62
N PHE A 129 -13.55 -6.73 4.95
CA PHE A 129 -12.37 -6.14 4.32
C PHE A 129 -11.40 -5.51 5.32
N VAL A 130 -11.85 -5.22 6.55
CA VAL A 130 -10.98 -4.73 7.62
C VAL A 130 -9.92 -5.78 7.97
N LYS A 131 -10.28 -7.07 8.00
CA LYS A 131 -9.31 -8.16 8.20
C LYS A 131 -8.37 -8.30 7.01
N LEU A 132 -8.93 -8.18 5.81
CA LEU A 132 -8.22 -8.38 4.54
C LEU A 132 -7.11 -7.35 4.34
N GLY A 133 -7.32 -6.10 4.76
CA GLY A 133 -6.29 -5.05 4.67
C GLY A 133 -5.01 -5.35 5.44
N ASN A 134 -5.11 -6.06 6.57
CA ASN A 134 -3.95 -6.46 7.36
C ASN A 134 -3.22 -7.69 6.79
N THR A 135 -3.84 -8.39 5.83
CA THR A 135 -3.35 -9.69 5.39
C THR A 135 -3.00 -9.74 3.90
N VAL A 136 -3.66 -8.91 3.09
CA VAL A 136 -3.18 -8.55 1.76
C VAL A 136 -1.98 -7.62 1.97
N GLY A 137 -0.77 -8.14 1.83
CA GLY A 137 0.42 -7.30 1.76
C GLY A 137 0.38 -6.37 0.54
N GLY A 138 1.25 -5.37 0.51
CA GLY A 138 1.34 -4.46 -0.63
C GLY A 138 0.57 -3.16 -0.45
N PHE A 139 0.75 -2.29 -1.44
CA PHE A 139 0.13 -0.97 -1.53
C PHE A 139 -1.41 -1.05 -1.47
N ILE A 140 -1.99 -1.94 -2.27
CA ILE A 140 -3.45 -2.09 -2.38
C ILE A 140 -4.06 -2.60 -1.08
N GLY A 141 -3.35 -3.46 -0.35
CA GLY A 141 -3.79 -3.99 0.94
C GLY A 141 -4.05 -2.91 1.98
N LYS A 142 -3.11 -1.95 2.08
CA LYS A 142 -3.25 -0.78 2.96
C LYS A 142 -4.47 0.09 2.60
N LEU A 143 -4.90 0.12 1.33
CA LEU A 143 -6.05 0.90 0.86
C LEU A 143 -7.41 0.21 1.04
N ILE A 144 -7.48 -1.13 0.99
CA ILE A 144 -8.73 -1.90 1.08
C ILE A 144 -9.65 -1.47 2.25
N PRO A 145 -9.18 -1.29 3.49
CA PRO A 145 -10.07 -0.90 4.59
C PRO A 145 -10.64 0.51 4.40
N PHE A 146 -9.89 1.43 3.78
CA PHE A 146 -10.38 2.77 3.46
C PHE A 146 -11.43 2.75 2.37
N PHE A 147 -11.26 1.92 1.33
CA PHE A 147 -12.31 1.71 0.33
C PHE A 147 -13.58 1.16 0.95
N ALA A 148 -13.46 0.11 1.77
CA ALA A 148 -14.60 -0.52 2.41
C ALA A 148 -15.33 0.46 3.34
N ALA A 149 -14.60 1.25 4.13
CA ALA A 149 -15.17 2.29 4.98
C ALA A 149 -15.89 3.38 4.17
N THR A 150 -15.29 3.85 3.08
CA THR A 150 -15.89 4.89 2.21
C THR A 150 -17.13 4.39 1.50
N ILE A 151 -17.12 3.17 0.95
CA ILE A 151 -18.29 2.54 0.33
C ILE A 151 -19.41 2.39 1.38
N ALA A 152 -19.07 1.96 2.60
CA ALA A 152 -20.05 1.77 3.68
C ALA A 152 -20.69 3.09 4.08
N PHE A 153 -19.86 4.09 4.38
CA PHE A 153 -20.30 5.38 4.86
C PHE A 153 -21.06 6.13 3.77
N LYS A 154 -20.56 6.14 2.53
CA LYS A 154 -21.27 6.77 1.41
C LYS A 154 -22.57 6.06 1.08
N GLY A 155 -22.61 4.73 1.10
CA GLY A 155 -23.83 3.97 0.90
C GLY A 155 -24.91 4.32 1.94
N LEU A 156 -24.51 4.47 3.20
CA LEU A 156 -25.41 4.94 4.27
C LEU A 156 -25.86 6.39 4.05
N VAL A 157 -24.95 7.28 3.67
CA VAL A 157 -25.26 8.69 3.37
C VAL A 157 -26.25 8.80 2.22
N VAL A 158 -26.11 8.03 1.15
CA VAL A 158 -27.04 8.06 0.01
C VAL A 158 -28.45 7.60 0.41
N VAL A 159 -28.58 6.65 1.33
CA VAL A 159 -29.89 6.26 1.89
C VAL A 159 -30.50 7.40 2.69
N LEU A 160 -29.68 8.20 3.38
CA LEU A 160 -30.12 9.39 4.11
C LEU A 160 -30.44 10.57 3.17
N GLU A 161 -29.73 10.72 2.05
CA GLU A 161 -29.98 11.73 0.99
C GLU A 161 -31.39 11.61 0.41
N SER A 162 -31.93 10.38 0.30
CA SER A 162 -33.31 10.13 -0.15
C SER A 162 -34.39 10.68 0.81
N ARG A 163 -34.01 11.14 2.02
CA ARG A 163 -34.94 11.69 3.00
C ARG A 163 -35.08 13.21 2.84
N TYR A 164 -36.31 13.70 2.91
CA TYR A 164 -36.67 15.12 2.73
C TYR A 164 -35.90 16.13 3.61
N TRP A 165 -35.41 15.72 4.77
CA TRP A 165 -34.63 16.58 5.69
C TRP A 165 -33.16 16.79 5.29
N TRP A 166 -32.67 16.11 4.25
CA TRP A 166 -31.26 16.18 3.87
C TRP A 166 -30.97 17.51 3.16
N PRO A 167 -29.90 18.25 3.54
CA PRO A 167 -29.60 19.55 2.96
C PRO A 167 -29.08 19.42 1.52
N ASP A 168 -29.65 20.20 0.60
CA ASP A 168 -29.15 20.34 -0.77
C ASP A 168 -28.02 21.38 -0.82
N PHE A 169 -26.79 20.91 -1.06
CA PHE A 169 -25.62 21.79 -1.21
C PHE A 169 -25.47 22.25 -2.65
N GLN A 170 -25.90 23.48 -2.95
CA GLN A 170 -25.61 24.11 -4.23
C GLN A 170 -24.13 24.50 -4.32
N ASN A 171 -23.53 24.36 -5.52
CA ASN A 171 -22.15 24.76 -5.82
C ASN A 171 -21.02 24.07 -5.02
N ILE A 172 -21.31 22.95 -4.35
CA ILE A 172 -20.29 22.18 -3.62
C ILE A 172 -19.13 21.74 -4.53
N GLY A 173 -19.40 21.53 -5.82
CA GLY A 173 -18.40 21.15 -6.81
C GLY A 173 -17.25 22.16 -6.95
N VAL A 174 -17.53 23.47 -6.80
CA VAL A 174 -16.48 24.51 -6.87
C VAL A 174 -15.55 24.39 -5.67
N VAL A 175 -16.11 24.26 -4.46
CA VAL A 175 -15.33 24.14 -3.22
C VAL A 175 -14.51 22.85 -3.23
N VAL A 176 -15.14 21.73 -3.57
CA VAL A 176 -14.47 20.42 -3.66
C VAL A 176 -13.38 20.43 -4.74
N GLY A 177 -13.61 21.11 -5.86
CA GLY A 177 -12.63 21.26 -6.93
C GLY A 177 -11.41 22.10 -6.52
N VAL A 178 -11.62 23.28 -5.94
CA VAL A 178 -10.52 24.17 -5.50
C VAL A 178 -9.68 23.50 -4.40
N VAL A 179 -10.34 22.92 -3.40
CA VAL A 179 -9.63 22.23 -2.30
C VAL A 179 -8.91 20.98 -2.82
N GLY A 180 -9.54 20.21 -3.70
CA GLY A 180 -8.93 19.03 -4.32
C GLY A 180 -7.70 19.38 -5.16
N PHE A 181 -7.75 20.48 -5.91
CA PHE A 181 -6.60 20.97 -6.68
C PHE A 181 -5.45 21.42 -5.78
N ALA A 182 -5.73 22.17 -4.71
CA ALA A 182 -4.71 22.56 -3.74
C ALA A 182 -4.05 21.33 -3.09
N LEU A 183 -4.84 20.32 -2.73
CA LEU A 183 -4.35 19.06 -2.17
C LEU A 183 -3.47 18.28 -3.15
N ALA A 184 -3.86 18.23 -4.43
CA ALA A 184 -3.07 17.60 -5.48
C ALA A 184 -1.70 18.30 -5.67
N ILE A 185 -1.67 19.64 -5.62
CA ILE A 185 -0.40 20.38 -5.65
C ILE A 185 0.47 20.03 -4.45
N LEU A 186 -0.10 20.02 -3.23
CA LEU A 186 0.64 19.71 -2.01
C LEU A 186 1.22 18.29 -2.02
N LEU A 187 0.45 17.30 -2.47
CA LEU A 187 0.96 15.94 -2.59
C LEU A 187 2.01 15.83 -3.69
N GLY A 188 1.83 16.54 -4.81
CA GLY A 188 2.80 16.58 -5.91
C GLY A 188 4.13 17.21 -5.49
N THR A 189 4.12 18.28 -4.70
CA THR A 189 5.36 18.89 -4.18
C THR A 189 6.06 17.98 -3.18
N LYS A 190 5.31 17.30 -2.30
CA LYS A 190 5.88 16.29 -1.40
C LYS A 190 6.51 15.14 -2.20
N LEU A 191 5.79 14.54 -3.14
CA LEU A 191 6.30 13.46 -3.99
C LEU A 191 7.60 13.85 -4.70
N ARG A 192 7.68 15.07 -5.23
CA ARG A 192 8.90 15.59 -5.87
C ARG A 192 10.07 15.69 -4.89
N ALA A 193 9.83 16.17 -3.67
CA ALA A 193 10.87 16.29 -2.65
C ALA A 193 11.42 14.90 -2.27
N VAL A 194 10.53 13.93 -2.09
CA VAL A 194 10.91 12.55 -1.73
C VAL A 194 11.65 11.85 -2.86
N HIS A 195 11.15 11.96 -4.10
CA HIS A 195 11.85 11.43 -5.27
C HIS A 195 13.25 12.05 -5.44
N SER A 196 13.37 13.36 -5.21
CA SER A 196 14.67 14.03 -5.23
C SER A 196 15.62 13.46 -4.18
N ARG A 197 15.14 13.12 -2.98
CA ARG A 197 15.95 12.55 -1.90
C ARG A 197 16.44 11.15 -2.22
N ILE A 198 15.59 10.28 -2.78
CA ILE A 198 15.98 8.94 -3.24
C ILE A 198 17.12 9.06 -4.27
N SER A 199 16.93 9.91 -5.28
CA SER A 199 17.93 10.10 -6.34
C SER A 199 19.26 10.64 -5.83
N THR A 200 19.26 11.55 -4.83
CA THR A 200 20.51 12.06 -4.26
C THR A 200 21.23 11.03 -3.40
N ILE A 201 20.51 10.13 -2.72
CA ILE A 201 21.09 8.99 -1.99
C ILE A 201 21.74 8.01 -2.98
N GLU A 202 21.03 7.58 -4.03
CA GLU A 202 21.59 6.69 -5.06
C GLU A 202 22.84 7.30 -5.71
N ALA A 203 22.80 8.59 -6.04
CA ALA A 203 23.93 9.29 -6.63
C ALA A 203 25.14 9.36 -5.66
N ALA A 204 24.89 9.54 -4.36
CA ALA A 204 25.96 9.54 -3.35
C ALA A 204 26.60 8.16 -3.22
N VAL A 205 25.80 7.09 -3.18
CA VAL A 205 26.30 5.70 -3.16
C VAL A 205 27.17 5.41 -4.39
N CYS A 206 26.74 5.85 -5.58
CA CYS A 206 27.51 5.67 -6.81
C CYS A 206 28.87 6.42 -6.76
N ARG A 207 28.89 7.65 -6.25
CA ARG A 207 30.15 8.42 -6.10
C ARG A 207 31.10 7.78 -5.10
N ILE A 208 30.57 7.30 -3.96
CA ILE A 208 31.35 6.57 -2.95
C ILE A 208 31.99 5.32 -3.56
N VAL A 209 31.21 4.49 -4.25
CA VAL A 209 31.72 3.27 -4.91
C VAL A 209 32.74 3.61 -5.99
N GLY A 210 32.52 4.69 -6.74
CA GLY A 210 33.50 5.21 -7.71
C GLY A 210 34.85 5.56 -7.07
N ALA A 211 34.81 6.28 -5.94
CA ALA A 211 36.01 6.65 -5.19
C ALA A 211 36.73 5.42 -4.59
N LEU A 212 35.98 4.46 -4.03
CA LEU A 212 36.54 3.18 -3.55
C LEU A 212 37.27 2.44 -4.68
N ARG A 213 36.67 2.40 -5.87
CA ARG A 213 37.24 1.74 -7.05
C ARG A 213 38.47 2.43 -7.62
N ASP A 214 38.61 3.74 -7.44
CA ASP A 214 39.81 4.49 -7.80
C ASP A 214 40.95 4.19 -6.81
N MET A 215 40.65 4.20 -5.51
CA MET A 215 41.64 4.00 -4.44
C MET A 215 42.08 2.54 -4.24
N GLN A 216 41.25 1.55 -4.61
CA GLN A 216 41.56 0.12 -4.40
C GLN A 216 42.76 -0.42 -5.20
N ASN A 217 43.28 0.33 -6.18
CA ASN A 217 44.39 -0.14 -7.01
C ASN A 217 45.71 -0.28 -6.22
N GLN A 218 45.73 0.23 -4.99
CA GLN A 218 46.80 0.00 -4.02
C GLN A 218 46.51 -1.24 -3.19
N SER A 219 47.32 -2.30 -3.35
CA SER A 219 47.09 -3.63 -2.77
C SER A 219 47.02 -3.66 -1.24
N ASN A 220 47.60 -2.67 -0.54
CA ASN A 220 47.72 -2.67 0.92
C ASN A 220 46.44 -2.21 1.67
N ILE A 221 45.42 -1.70 0.96
CA ILE A 221 44.25 -1.03 1.59
C ILE A 221 42.92 -1.60 1.09
N ARG A 222 42.96 -2.46 0.07
CA ARG A 222 41.77 -3.07 -0.52
C ARG A 222 40.88 -3.77 0.51
N ASP A 223 41.48 -4.48 1.47
CA ASP A 223 40.74 -5.20 2.52
C ASP A 223 40.01 -4.23 3.46
N ASP A 224 40.62 -3.09 3.78
CA ASP A 224 40.00 -2.07 4.64
C ASP A 224 38.79 -1.42 3.96
N PHE A 225 38.91 -1.11 2.68
CA PHE A 225 37.80 -0.58 1.90
C PHE A 225 36.64 -1.58 1.80
N LEU A 226 36.95 -2.86 1.64
CA LEU A 226 35.97 -3.93 1.57
C LEU A 226 35.28 -4.18 2.92
N GLU A 227 36.03 -4.13 4.02
CA GLU A 227 35.45 -4.20 5.36
C GLU A 227 34.52 -3.00 5.62
N TRP A 228 34.99 -1.80 5.31
CA TRP A 228 34.24 -0.56 5.48
C TRP A 228 32.96 -0.55 4.62
N SER A 229 33.03 -0.97 3.35
CA SER A 229 31.88 -0.96 2.44
C SER A 229 30.80 -1.98 2.83
N ARG A 230 31.20 -3.13 3.42
CA ARG A 230 30.26 -4.09 4.02
C ARG A 230 29.57 -3.53 5.25
N GLN A 231 30.30 -2.77 6.07
CA GLN A 231 29.73 -2.10 7.24
C GLN A 231 28.77 -0.99 6.84
N LEU A 232 29.08 -0.23 5.77
CA LEU A 232 28.17 0.75 5.19
C LEU A 232 26.89 0.09 4.68
N GLU A 233 26.98 -1.00 3.91
CA GLU A 233 25.81 -1.72 3.41
C GLU A 233 24.92 -2.19 4.59
N LYS A 234 25.53 -2.76 5.62
CA LYS A 234 24.82 -3.20 6.83
C LYS A 234 24.17 -2.04 7.58
N ALA A 235 24.82 -0.86 7.62
CA ALA A 235 24.25 0.34 8.22
C ALA A 235 23.04 0.85 7.43
N LEU A 236 23.14 0.94 6.11
CA LEU A 236 22.06 1.43 5.26
C LEU A 236 20.84 0.49 5.24
N LYS A 237 21.04 -0.82 5.38
CA LYS A 237 19.96 -1.82 5.47
C LYS A 237 19.45 -2.06 6.90
N SER A 238 19.97 -1.33 7.89
CA SER A 238 19.52 -1.50 9.27
C SER A 238 18.15 -0.82 9.49
N PRO A 239 17.31 -1.35 10.40
CA PRO A 239 16.06 -0.70 10.78
C PRO A 239 16.26 0.76 11.14
N LYS A 240 15.30 1.60 10.73
CA LYS A 240 15.35 3.07 10.89
C LYS A 240 15.63 3.51 12.33
N GLU A 241 15.10 2.79 13.32
CA GLU A 241 15.29 3.06 14.75
C GLU A 241 16.76 3.04 15.18
N MET A 242 17.62 2.28 14.48
CA MET A 242 19.05 2.20 14.74
C MET A 242 19.89 3.08 13.79
N MET A 243 19.25 3.79 12.85
CA MET A 243 19.96 4.49 11.78
C MET A 243 20.86 5.61 12.31
N ASP A 244 20.44 6.34 13.35
CA ASP A 244 21.24 7.40 13.97
C ASP A 244 22.53 6.84 14.61
N ASP A 245 22.41 5.74 15.36
CA ASP A 245 23.54 5.07 16.00
C ASP A 245 24.49 4.46 14.97
N MET A 246 23.93 3.82 13.92
CA MET A 246 24.69 3.25 12.83
C MET A 246 25.41 4.33 12.02
N ALA A 247 24.76 5.47 11.76
CA ALA A 247 25.37 6.62 11.10
C ALA A 247 26.51 7.21 11.94
N MET A 248 26.35 7.33 13.26
CA MET A 248 27.42 7.80 14.14
C MET A 248 28.61 6.82 14.16
N ASN A 249 28.35 5.51 14.21
CA ASN A 249 29.41 4.50 14.14
C ASN A 249 30.13 4.52 12.78
N MET A 250 29.39 4.66 11.68
CA MET A 250 29.97 4.77 10.35
C MET A 250 30.82 6.02 10.16
N ARG A 251 30.46 7.16 10.77
CA ARG A 251 31.33 8.36 10.77
C ARG A 251 32.67 8.07 11.44
N LYS A 252 32.67 7.50 12.65
CA LYS A 252 33.91 7.13 13.37
C LYS A 252 34.79 6.15 12.59
N LYS A 253 34.18 5.19 11.91
CA LYS A 253 34.89 4.22 11.05
C LYS A 253 35.48 4.87 9.81
N THR A 254 34.79 5.87 9.27
CA THR A 254 35.29 6.65 8.13
C THR A 254 36.46 7.55 8.54
N ASP A 255 36.41 8.17 9.73
CA ASP A 255 37.53 8.94 10.28
C ASP A 255 38.77 8.07 10.50
N ALA A 256 38.60 6.87 11.06
CA ALA A 256 39.70 5.92 11.28
C ALA A 256 40.30 5.39 9.95
N LEU A 257 39.46 5.22 8.92
CA LEU A 257 39.92 4.87 7.59
C LEU A 257 40.74 6.01 6.97
N GLU A 258 40.30 7.26 7.11
CA GLU A 258 41.03 8.43 6.62
C GLU A 258 42.40 8.58 7.27
N GLU A 259 42.50 8.42 8.59
CA GLU A 259 43.80 8.47 9.30
C GLU A 259 44.79 7.43 8.75
N ARG A 260 44.29 6.27 8.32
CA ARG A 260 45.12 5.23 7.69
C ARG A 260 45.49 5.58 6.25
N LEU A 261 44.59 6.20 5.49
CA LEU A 261 44.86 6.67 4.13
C LEU A 261 45.91 7.79 4.11
N GLU A 262 45.85 8.71 5.06
CA GLU A 262 46.84 9.79 5.23
C GLU A 262 48.24 9.22 5.53
N LYS A 263 48.34 8.22 6.41
CA LYS A 263 49.62 7.53 6.71
C LYS A 263 50.23 6.84 5.50
N LEU A 264 49.42 6.48 4.52
CA LEU A 264 49.83 5.77 3.31
C LEU A 264 49.95 6.71 2.09
N GLU A 265 49.83 8.03 2.29
CA GLU A 265 49.89 9.08 1.26
C GLU A 265 48.96 8.83 0.06
N VAL A 266 47.77 8.28 0.34
CA VAL A 266 46.83 7.87 -0.71
C VAL A 266 45.92 9.02 -1.09
N GLY A 267 46.09 9.54 -2.30
CA GLY A 267 45.05 10.26 -3.03
C GLY A 267 44.38 11.41 -2.26
N SER A 268 45.14 12.36 -1.74
CA SER A 268 44.65 13.47 -0.88
C SER A 268 43.45 14.27 -1.43
N GLY A 269 43.30 14.37 -2.75
CA GLY A 269 42.12 15.01 -3.38
C GLY A 269 40.89 14.09 -3.49
N THR A 270 41.12 12.79 -3.72
CA THR A 270 40.06 11.78 -3.89
C THR A 270 39.47 11.37 -2.54
N THR A 271 40.27 11.30 -1.48
CA THR A 271 39.81 10.94 -0.12
C THR A 271 38.90 12.01 0.48
N ALA A 272 39.22 13.29 0.28
CA ALA A 272 38.38 14.41 0.72
C ALA A 272 36.99 14.38 0.05
N GLY A 273 36.94 14.03 -1.25
CA GLY A 273 35.69 13.84 -1.98
C GLY A 273 34.86 12.68 -1.43
N PHE A 274 35.52 11.53 -1.20
CA PHE A 274 34.92 10.35 -0.59
C PHE A 274 34.31 10.66 0.78
N HIS A 275 35.07 11.26 1.69
CA HIS A 275 34.61 11.58 3.05
C HIS A 275 33.37 12.49 3.02
N LYS A 276 33.39 13.54 2.18
CA LYS A 276 32.24 14.44 1.99
C LYS A 276 31.00 13.69 1.50
N ASP A 277 31.13 12.80 0.53
CA ASP A 277 30.01 12.03 0.01
C ASP A 277 29.45 11.04 1.04
N VAL A 278 30.30 10.43 1.87
CA VAL A 278 29.88 9.58 2.99
C VAL A 278 29.09 10.38 4.03
N VAL A 279 29.61 11.53 4.47
CA VAL A 279 28.91 12.39 5.43
C VAL A 279 27.56 12.84 4.88
N TYR A 280 27.52 13.24 3.62
CA TYR A 280 26.28 13.61 2.94
C TYR A 280 25.27 12.46 2.89
N LEU A 281 25.70 11.26 2.51
CA LEU A 281 24.87 10.06 2.47
C LEU A 281 24.29 9.74 3.86
N LEU A 282 25.13 9.70 4.89
CA LEU A 282 24.70 9.39 6.24
C LEU A 282 23.74 10.45 6.79
N HIS A 283 23.97 11.73 6.48
CA HIS A 283 23.03 12.79 6.84
C HIS A 283 21.66 12.60 6.17
N GLN A 284 21.63 12.22 4.89
CA GLN A 284 20.38 11.94 4.19
C GLN A 284 19.68 10.67 4.66
N ALA A 285 20.44 9.67 5.12
CA ALA A 285 19.89 8.45 5.71
C ALA A 285 19.16 8.75 7.04
N THR A 286 19.69 9.70 7.83
CA THR A 286 19.11 10.13 9.11
C THR A 286 18.05 11.24 8.99
N SER A 287 17.93 11.88 7.82
CA SER A 287 17.00 13.01 7.66
C SER A 287 15.55 12.53 7.64
N GLU A 288 14.66 13.26 8.32
CA GLU A 288 13.22 12.97 8.33
C GLU A 288 12.44 14.14 7.77
N THR A 289 11.29 13.86 7.14
CA THR A 289 10.30 14.88 6.86
C THR A 289 9.75 15.45 8.18
N PRO A 290 9.46 16.76 8.25
CA PRO A 290 8.87 17.35 9.45
C PRO A 290 7.53 16.68 9.77
N SER A 291 7.44 15.99 10.92
CA SER A 291 6.22 15.26 11.33
C SER A 291 4.95 16.11 11.39
N ALA A 292 5.09 17.43 11.56
CA ALA A 292 3.98 18.38 11.51
C ALA A 292 3.34 18.45 10.11
N TYR A 293 4.15 18.40 9.05
CA TYR A 293 3.68 18.44 7.66
C TYR A 293 2.92 17.15 7.31
N ASP A 294 3.42 16.00 7.77
CA ASP A 294 2.79 14.70 7.53
C ASP A 294 1.45 14.56 8.26
N LYS A 295 1.41 15.00 9.52
CA LYS A 295 0.15 15.09 10.29
C LYS A 295 -0.84 16.04 9.62
N PHE A 296 -0.38 17.21 9.17
CA PHE A 296 -1.22 18.18 8.46
C PHE A 296 -1.81 17.57 7.19
N LEU A 297 -1.00 16.97 6.32
CA LEU A 297 -1.48 16.32 5.10
C LEU A 297 -2.50 15.23 5.41
N ARG A 298 -2.23 14.37 6.39
CA ARG A 298 -3.17 13.33 6.82
C ARG A 298 -4.51 13.91 7.25
N TYR A 299 -4.52 14.97 8.06
CA TYR A 299 -5.77 15.60 8.50
C TYR A 299 -6.52 16.27 7.35
N VAL A 300 -5.82 16.93 6.42
CA VAL A 300 -6.46 17.56 5.26
C VAL A 300 -7.07 16.51 4.33
N ILE A 301 -6.38 15.41 4.07
CA ILE A 301 -6.90 14.32 3.21
C ILE A 301 -8.13 13.67 3.85
N ILE A 302 -8.07 13.36 5.15
CA ILE A 302 -9.20 12.74 5.87
C ILE A 302 -10.40 13.70 5.89
N SER A 303 -10.20 14.97 6.25
CA SER A 303 -11.29 15.95 6.30
C SER A 303 -11.89 16.20 4.92
N TYR A 304 -11.06 16.32 3.87
CA TYR A 304 -11.52 16.44 2.49
C TYR A 304 -12.34 15.23 2.05
N THR A 305 -11.86 14.02 2.33
CA THR A 305 -12.57 12.77 1.98
C THR A 305 -13.95 12.70 2.67
N ILE A 306 -14.03 13.08 3.94
CA ILE A 306 -15.30 13.13 4.68
C ILE A 306 -16.26 14.15 4.05
N VAL A 307 -15.77 15.34 3.69
CA VAL A 307 -16.58 16.37 3.02
C VAL A 307 -17.12 15.86 1.68
N VAL A 308 -16.28 15.22 0.87
CA VAL A 308 -16.71 14.63 -0.41
C VAL A 308 -17.79 13.57 -0.21
N ILE A 309 -17.63 12.69 0.79
CA ILE A 309 -18.61 11.65 1.08
C ILE A 309 -19.97 12.24 1.50
N LEU A 310 -19.98 13.28 2.34
CA LEU A 310 -21.21 13.87 2.86
C LEU A 310 -21.89 14.84 1.89
N ALA A 311 -21.11 15.60 1.12
CA ALA A 311 -21.63 16.78 0.43
C ALA A 311 -21.90 16.58 -1.07
N VAL A 312 -21.28 15.59 -1.72
CA VAL A 312 -21.51 15.31 -3.16
C VAL A 312 -22.66 14.29 -3.29
N PRO A 313 -23.85 14.67 -3.79
CA PRO A 313 -25.01 13.79 -3.75
C PRO A 313 -25.01 12.70 -4.85
N GLY A 314 -25.81 11.66 -4.61
CA GLY A 314 -26.21 10.65 -5.58
C GLY A 314 -25.10 9.71 -6.06
N MET A 315 -25.31 9.12 -7.23
CA MET A 315 -24.41 8.14 -7.86
C MET A 315 -23.04 8.73 -8.23
N VAL A 316 -23.00 10.00 -8.65
CA VAL A 316 -21.74 10.70 -8.95
C VAL A 316 -20.92 10.87 -7.68
N GLY A 317 -21.56 11.19 -6.55
CA GLY A 317 -20.95 11.20 -5.22
C GLY A 317 -20.38 9.84 -4.82
N PHE A 318 -21.10 8.75 -5.09
CA PHE A 318 -20.61 7.40 -4.80
C PHE A 318 -19.32 7.07 -5.57
N ILE A 319 -19.33 7.25 -6.89
CA ILE A 319 -18.16 6.95 -7.74
C ILE A 319 -16.99 7.87 -7.39
N SER A 320 -17.23 9.18 -7.24
CA SER A 320 -16.18 10.15 -6.90
C SER A 320 -15.54 9.88 -5.54
N SER A 321 -16.31 9.51 -4.52
CA SER A 321 -15.75 9.20 -3.19
C SER A 321 -14.78 8.01 -3.22
N VAL A 322 -15.13 6.95 -3.96
CA VAL A 322 -14.26 5.79 -4.14
C VAL A 322 -13.01 6.18 -4.93
N LEU A 323 -13.16 6.91 -6.03
CA LEU A 323 -12.02 7.39 -6.82
C LEU A 323 -11.09 8.30 -6.01
N MET A 324 -11.63 9.15 -5.13
CA MET A 324 -10.83 10.01 -4.27
C MET A 324 -9.99 9.23 -3.26
N VAL A 325 -10.54 8.16 -2.66
CA VAL A 325 -9.75 7.28 -1.79
C VAL A 325 -8.63 6.61 -2.57
N TYR A 326 -8.90 6.17 -3.80
CA TYR A 326 -7.86 5.58 -4.66
C TYR A 326 -6.73 6.57 -4.95
N ILE A 327 -7.08 7.78 -5.42
CA ILE A 327 -6.10 8.77 -5.86
C ILE A 327 -5.38 9.39 -4.66
N LEU A 328 -6.11 9.97 -3.71
CA LEU A 328 -5.52 10.72 -2.61
C LEU A 328 -4.94 9.79 -1.53
N GLY A 329 -5.71 8.76 -1.15
CA GLY A 329 -5.24 7.75 -0.19
C GLY A 329 -4.07 6.96 -0.76
N GLY A 330 -4.15 6.58 -2.03
CA GLY A 330 -3.05 5.93 -2.73
C GLY A 330 -1.80 6.78 -2.79
N MET A 331 -1.91 8.02 -3.26
CA MET A 331 -0.76 8.91 -3.33
C MET A 331 -0.16 9.19 -1.95
N TYR A 332 -0.98 9.33 -0.91
CA TYR A 332 -0.49 9.47 0.46
C TYR A 332 0.33 8.26 0.93
N PHE A 333 -0.19 7.03 0.79
CA PHE A 333 0.53 5.83 1.19
C PHE A 333 1.80 5.59 0.38
N LEU A 334 1.79 5.95 -0.91
CA LEU A 334 2.98 5.88 -1.75
C LEU A 334 4.06 6.85 -1.26
N ILE A 335 3.69 8.09 -0.97
CA ILE A 335 4.63 9.09 -0.50
C ILE A 335 5.16 8.76 0.90
N ASP A 336 4.30 8.29 1.80
CA ASP A 336 4.66 7.86 3.16
C ASP A 336 5.66 6.70 3.16
N ASP A 337 5.53 5.78 2.20
CA ASP A 337 6.50 4.71 1.96
C ASP A 337 7.84 5.26 1.45
N MET A 338 7.79 6.09 0.40
CA MET A 338 9.00 6.70 -0.19
C MET A 338 9.75 7.63 0.79
N ASP A 339 9.09 8.19 1.80
CA ASP A 339 9.73 8.98 2.87
C ASP A 339 10.74 8.18 3.70
N ASN A 340 10.65 6.84 3.65
CA ASN A 340 11.58 5.92 4.31
C ASN A 340 12.35 5.09 3.26
N PRO A 341 13.22 5.72 2.45
CA PRO A 341 13.78 5.10 1.25
C PRO A 341 14.83 4.00 1.51
N LEU A 342 15.22 3.80 2.77
CA LEU A 342 16.18 2.77 3.20
C LEU A 342 15.50 1.64 3.99
N ASP A 343 14.17 1.59 4.01
CA ASP A 343 13.42 0.47 4.58
C ASP A 343 13.36 -0.67 3.55
N TYR A 344 14.04 -1.79 3.85
CA TYR A 344 14.05 -3.02 3.04
C TYR A 344 13.14 -4.12 3.63
N GLY A 345 12.21 -3.76 4.53
CA GLY A 345 11.22 -4.70 5.06
C GLY A 345 10.17 -5.13 4.04
N GLU A 346 9.42 -6.19 4.34
CA GLU A 346 8.35 -6.75 3.46
C GLU A 346 7.20 -5.75 3.17
N GLY A 347 7.14 -4.65 3.92
CA GLY A 347 6.11 -3.61 3.81
C GLY A 347 6.49 -2.39 2.96
N SER A 348 7.74 -2.34 2.47
CA SER A 348 8.30 -1.27 1.63
C SER A 348 7.98 -1.52 0.15
N PHE A 349 7.57 -0.48 -0.58
CA PHE A 349 7.25 -0.57 -2.01
C PHE A 349 8.33 0.04 -2.89
N ILE A 350 8.97 1.11 -2.43
CA ILE A 350 10.01 1.83 -3.15
C ILE A 350 11.21 2.06 -2.23
N ASP A 351 12.29 1.35 -2.53
CA ASP A 351 13.58 1.50 -1.86
C ASP A 351 14.64 2.15 -2.76
N VAL A 352 15.69 2.66 -2.13
CA VAL A 352 16.92 3.09 -2.78
C VAL A 352 17.70 1.88 -3.25
N ARG A 353 18.13 1.91 -4.51
CA ARG A 353 18.98 0.85 -5.03
C ARG A 353 20.41 1.01 -4.54
N LEU A 354 20.88 -0.01 -3.83
CA LEU A 354 22.27 -0.13 -3.38
C LEU A 354 23.11 -1.05 -4.28
N ASP A 355 22.64 -1.35 -5.49
CA ASP A 355 23.24 -2.30 -6.43
C ASP A 355 24.75 -2.08 -6.64
N ALA A 356 25.17 -0.81 -6.77
CA ALA A 356 26.58 -0.46 -6.94
C ALA A 356 27.43 -0.88 -5.72
N LEU A 357 26.91 -0.70 -4.51
CA LEU A 357 27.59 -1.04 -3.26
C LEU A 357 27.58 -2.56 -3.02
N GLU A 358 26.44 -3.22 -3.27
CA GLU A 358 26.34 -4.68 -3.19
C GLU A 358 27.29 -5.37 -4.16
N PHE A 359 27.34 -4.87 -5.40
CA PHE A 359 28.22 -5.40 -6.43
C PHE A 359 29.70 -5.24 -6.05
N TYR A 360 30.07 -4.07 -5.51
CA TYR A 360 31.43 -3.84 -5.00
C TYR A 360 31.79 -4.86 -3.90
N ASN A 361 30.88 -5.07 -2.95
CA ASN A 361 31.06 -6.01 -1.84
C ASN A 361 31.19 -7.47 -2.32
N ARG A 362 30.44 -7.88 -3.35
CA ARG A 362 30.53 -9.22 -3.95
C ARG A 362 31.84 -9.40 -4.74
N SER A 363 32.20 -8.43 -5.58
CA SER A 363 33.38 -8.49 -6.45
C SER A 363 34.69 -8.61 -5.69
N GLY A 364 34.81 -7.89 -4.57
CA GLY A 364 36.01 -7.97 -3.74
C GLY A 364 36.17 -9.29 -2.97
N SER A 365 35.12 -10.13 -2.92
CA SER A 365 35.11 -11.46 -2.27
C SER A 365 35.74 -12.57 -3.12
N GLY A 366 36.25 -12.26 -4.32
CA GLY A 366 36.77 -13.26 -5.27
C GLY A 366 35.66 -14.03 -6.02
N VAL A 367 34.40 -13.60 -5.90
CA VAL A 367 33.25 -14.22 -6.53
C VAL A 367 32.90 -13.44 -7.80
N ILE A 368 33.32 -14.01 -8.93
CA ILE A 368 32.86 -13.80 -10.33
C ILE A 368 33.70 -12.87 -11.23
N ASN A 369 34.36 -13.53 -12.20
CA ASN A 369 34.58 -13.06 -13.57
C ASN A 369 33.23 -12.89 -14.27
N GLN A 370 32.75 -11.67 -14.48
CA GLN A 370 31.93 -11.29 -15.65
C GLN A 370 31.67 -9.78 -15.65
N ILE A 371 32.30 -9.12 -16.61
CA ILE A 371 32.12 -7.70 -16.93
C ILE A 371 30.98 -7.63 -17.93
N SER A 372 29.78 -7.18 -17.51
CA SER A 372 28.77 -6.60 -18.42
C SER A 372 27.61 -5.86 -17.73
N SER A 373 27.35 -6.03 -16.43
CA SER A 373 26.18 -5.41 -15.75
C SER A 373 26.47 -4.11 -14.98
N ILE A 374 27.71 -3.62 -15.00
CA ILE A 374 28.14 -2.48 -14.17
C ILE A 374 27.67 -1.14 -14.75
N GLU A 375 27.49 -1.04 -16.08
CA GLU A 375 26.98 0.18 -16.70
C GLU A 375 25.51 0.45 -16.38
N THR A 376 24.73 -0.56 -15.97
CA THR A 376 23.28 -0.43 -15.76
C THR A 376 22.87 0.04 -14.36
N GLY A 377 23.71 -0.14 -13.34
CA GLY A 377 23.40 0.33 -11.97
C GLY A 377 23.64 1.84 -11.77
N CYS A 378 24.66 2.39 -12.44
CA CYS A 378 25.04 3.81 -12.33
C CYS A 378 24.57 4.68 -13.52
N ARG A 379 24.18 4.09 -14.67
CA ARG A 379 23.29 4.79 -15.61
C ARG A 379 21.91 4.78 -14.97
N GLY A 380 21.29 5.95 -14.83
CA GLY A 380 19.93 6.10 -14.29
C GLY A 380 18.83 5.45 -15.14
N THR A 381 18.95 4.16 -15.47
CA THR A 381 17.84 3.36 -15.95
C THR A 381 16.91 3.14 -14.77
N VAL A 382 15.81 3.90 -14.79
CA VAL A 382 14.52 3.53 -14.20
C VAL A 382 14.13 2.20 -14.85
N SER A 383 14.69 1.09 -14.38
CA SER A 383 14.22 -0.24 -14.77
C SER A 383 12.98 -0.48 -13.94
N GLY A 384 11.84 -0.10 -14.51
CA GLY A 384 10.55 -0.52 -14.00
C GLY A 384 10.50 -2.04 -13.89
N TYR A 385 9.81 -2.49 -12.83
CA TYR A 385 9.11 -3.76 -12.68
C TYR A 385 9.78 -5.02 -13.25
N GLY A 386 9.97 -6.01 -12.38
CA GLY A 386 10.11 -7.41 -12.75
C GLY A 386 8.87 -7.93 -13.49
N LEU A 387 8.74 -7.53 -14.75
CA LEU A 387 7.97 -8.22 -15.77
C LEU A 387 8.99 -8.77 -16.75
N GLU A 388 9.07 -10.10 -16.80
CA GLU A 388 9.63 -10.83 -17.94
C GLU A 388 9.10 -10.18 -19.23
N GLN A 389 9.98 -9.52 -19.98
CA GLN A 389 9.72 -9.27 -21.39
C GLN A 389 10.18 -10.50 -22.16
N PRO A 390 9.33 -11.11 -22.99
CA PRO A 390 9.71 -12.25 -23.80
C PRO A 390 10.70 -11.79 -24.87
N GLU A 391 11.63 -12.69 -25.21
CA GLU A 391 12.58 -12.52 -26.29
C GLU A 391 11.90 -12.05 -27.58
N VAL A 392 12.50 -11.04 -28.19
CA VAL A 392 12.24 -10.60 -29.55
C VAL A 392 12.73 -11.70 -30.50
N ILE A 393 11.80 -12.26 -31.28
CA ILE A 393 12.04 -12.71 -32.66
C ILE A 393 11.01 -12.01 -33.54
#